data_AF-D0RMI8-F1
#
_entry.id   AF-D0RMI8-F1
#
_cell.length_a   1.000
_cell.length_b   1.000
_cell.length_c   1.000
_cell.angle_alpha   90.00
_cell.angle_beta   90.00
_cell.angle_gamma   90.00
#
_symmetry.space_group_name_H-M   'P 1'
#
loop_
_entity.id
_entity.type
_entity.pdbx_description
1 polymer ?
#
loop_
_entity_poly.entity_id
_entity_poly.type
_entity_poly.pdbx_seq_one_letter_code
_entity_poly.pdbx_strand_id
1 'polypeptide(L)'
;MASLGVRVRNTRRFYVVNPTNVSYEFSWIPQGNNNPCFRCATPKGLMLAGKRCEMIFEFTPQQLELQEMFWYFKIPHFQVSQLFVFVGTTTEPRVALDRASVNFNTLMIGTKTSQSISLINQELIPFNFVLDKTRTILI
;
A
#
# COMPACT_ATOMS: atom_id res chain seq x y z
N MET A 1 3.04 2.98 -7.49
CA MET A 1 2.32 3.14 -6.20
C MET A 1 3.37 3.23 -5.12
N ALA A 2 3.24 4.16 -4.20
CA ALA A 2 4.18 4.34 -3.10
C ALA A 2 3.46 4.08 -1.78
N SER A 3 4.13 3.38 -0.87
CA SER A 3 3.68 3.13 0.49
C SER A 3 4.74 3.61 1.47
N LEU A 4 4.29 4.19 2.57
CA LEU A 4 5.12 4.51 3.72
C LEU A 4 4.77 3.51 4.81
N GLY A 5 5.70 2.60 5.09
CA GLY A 5 5.49 1.40 5.91
C GLY A 5 4.84 0.23 5.16
N VAL A 6 4.95 -0.94 5.78
CA VAL A 6 4.31 -2.19 5.35
C VAL A 6 2.91 -2.31 5.95
N ARG A 7 2.05 -3.15 5.34
CA ARG A 7 0.68 -3.47 5.76
C ARG A 7 -0.30 -2.28 5.73
N VAL A 8 0.09 -1.19 5.06
CA VAL A 8 -0.77 -0.04 4.78
C VAL A 8 -1.39 -0.20 3.40
N ARG A 9 -2.73 -0.09 3.31
CA ARG A 9 -3.43 -0.17 2.03
C ARG A 9 -3.40 1.19 1.32
N ASN A 10 -2.81 1.22 0.14
CA ASN A 10 -2.74 2.38 -0.74
C ASN A 10 -3.69 2.17 -1.92
N THR A 11 -4.45 3.20 -2.28
CA THR A 11 -5.40 3.12 -3.41
C THR A 11 -4.99 4.08 -4.53
N ARG A 12 -4.80 3.56 -5.74
CA ARG A 12 -4.64 4.36 -6.95
C ARG A 12 -5.91 4.33 -7.77
N ARG A 13 -6.35 5.52 -8.18
CA ARG A 13 -7.47 5.72 -9.09
C ARG A 13 -6.97 6.40 -10.36
N PHE A 14 -7.48 5.96 -11.50
CA PHE A 14 -7.29 6.64 -12.78
C PHE A 14 -8.52 6.41 -13.66
N TYR A 15 -8.69 7.25 -14.68
CA TYR A 15 -9.83 7.15 -15.58
C TYR A 15 -9.41 6.57 -16.93
N VAL A 16 -10.24 5.71 -17.48
CA VAL A 16 -10.18 5.26 -18.87
C VAL A 16 -11.39 5.82 -19.59
N VAL A 17 -11.19 6.40 -20.77
CA VAL A 17 -12.26 6.98 -21.60
C VAL A 17 -12.65 5.97 -22.66
N ASN A 18 -13.95 5.78 -22.89
CA ASN A 18 -14.47 5.13 -24.09
C ASN A 18 -14.61 6.20 -25.18
N PRO A 19 -13.72 6.24 -26.20
CA PRO A 19 -13.80 7.23 -27.27
C PRO A 19 -14.81 6.86 -28.36
N THR A 20 -15.45 5.69 -28.26
CA THR A 20 -16.36 5.17 -29.28
C THR A 20 -17.81 5.60 -29.02
N ASN A 21 -18.65 5.41 -30.04
CA ASN A 21 -20.08 5.64 -29.97
C ASN A 21 -20.87 4.41 -29.47
N VAL A 22 -20.20 3.34 -29.05
CA VAL A 22 -20.84 2.11 -28.54
C VAL A 22 -20.36 1.79 -27.14
N SER A 23 -21.25 1.22 -26.33
CA SER A 23 -20.90 0.72 -25.00
C SER A 23 -20.25 -0.66 -25.12
N TYR A 24 -19.20 -0.93 -24.33
CA TYR A 24 -18.51 -2.22 -24.35
C TYR A 24 -18.10 -2.69 -22.95
N GLU A 25 -17.94 -3.99 -22.79
CA GLU A 25 -17.41 -4.59 -21.58
C GLU A 25 -15.87 -4.60 -21.59
N PHE A 26 -15.28 -4.41 -20.42
CA PHE A 26 -13.84 -4.59 -20.21
C PHE A 26 -13.58 -5.56 -19.06
N SER A 27 -12.37 -6.13 -19.03
CA SER A 27 -11.86 -6.87 -17.88
C SER A 27 -10.36 -6.69 -17.67
N TRP A 28 -9.92 -6.79 -16.42
CA TRP A 28 -8.55 -6.84 -15.98
C TRP A 28 -8.20 -8.26 -15.55
N ILE A 29 -7.29 -8.90 -16.26
CA ILE A 29 -6.90 -10.30 -16.03
C ILE A 29 -5.47 -10.32 -15.50
N PRO A 30 -5.22 -10.80 -14.26
CA PRO A 30 -3.87 -10.88 -13.72
C PRO A 30 -3.01 -11.84 -14.56
N GLN A 31 -1.71 -11.58 -14.61
CA GLN A 31 -0.73 -12.39 -15.32
C GLN A 31 0.39 -12.84 -14.39
N GLY A 32 0.86 -14.06 -14.59
CA GLY A 32 1.91 -14.68 -13.78
C GLY A 32 1.43 -15.08 -12.38
N ASN A 33 2.38 -15.17 -11.45
CA ASN A 33 2.07 -15.50 -10.06
C ASN A 33 1.31 -14.36 -9.40
N ASN A 34 0.22 -14.70 -8.72
CA ASN A 34 -0.61 -13.72 -8.05
C ASN A 34 0.16 -13.10 -6.87
N ASN A 35 0.46 -11.80 -6.96
CA ASN A 35 1.10 -11.06 -5.88
C ASN A 35 0.01 -10.53 -4.92
N PRO A 36 -0.07 -11.04 -3.67
CA PRO A 36 -1.12 -10.64 -2.73
C PRO A 36 -1.01 -9.16 -2.31
N CYS A 37 0.12 -8.50 -2.61
CA CYS A 37 0.28 -7.08 -2.35
C CYS A 37 -0.65 -6.23 -3.23
N PHE A 38 -1.14 -6.73 -4.36
CA PHE A 38 -1.99 -5.97 -5.26
C PHE A 38 -3.41 -6.52 -5.38
N ARG A 39 -4.37 -5.62 -5.56
CA ARG A 39 -5.76 -5.96 -5.82
C ARG A 39 -6.38 -5.02 -6.83
N CYS A 40 -7.07 -5.58 -7.83
CA CYS A 40 -7.92 -4.81 -8.73
C CYS A 40 -9.33 -4.74 -8.13
N ALA A 41 -9.77 -3.54 -7.73
CA ALA A 41 -11.11 -3.33 -7.18
C ALA A 41 -12.18 -3.18 -8.27
N THR A 42 -11.77 -2.89 -9.52
CA THR A 42 -12.65 -2.82 -10.70
C THR A 42 -12.27 -3.88 -11.75
N PRO A 43 -12.36 -5.19 -11.46
CA PRO A 43 -11.81 -6.24 -12.33
C PRO A 43 -12.55 -6.40 -13.66
N LYS A 44 -13.80 -5.94 -13.75
CA LYS A 44 -14.59 -5.91 -14.97
C LYS A 44 -15.67 -4.83 -14.86
N GLY A 45 -16.22 -4.42 -16.00
CA GLY A 45 -17.32 -3.47 -16.02
C GLY A 45 -17.79 -3.14 -17.42
N LEU A 46 -18.82 -2.30 -17.49
CA LEU A 46 -19.37 -1.75 -18.72
C LEU A 46 -18.91 -0.30 -18.88
N MET A 47 -18.29 0.02 -20.01
CA MET A 47 -17.93 1.38 -20.40
C MET A 47 -18.95 1.93 -21.37
N LEU A 48 -19.71 2.95 -20.95
CA LEU A 48 -20.70 3.61 -21.80
C LEU A 48 -20.03 4.46 -22.88
N ALA A 49 -20.66 4.53 -24.06
CA ALA A 49 -20.21 5.35 -25.18
C ALA A 49 -19.91 6.80 -24.76
N GLY A 50 -18.74 7.31 -25.14
CA GLY A 50 -18.29 8.67 -24.81
C GLY A 50 -18.10 8.99 -23.32
N LYS A 51 -18.17 7.99 -22.42
CA LYS A 51 -17.99 8.19 -20.97
C LYS A 51 -16.62 7.70 -20.49
N ARG A 52 -16.21 8.21 -19.33
CA ARG A 52 -15.05 7.72 -18.59
C ARG A 52 -15.49 6.77 -17.48
N CYS A 53 -14.68 5.76 -17.23
CA CYS A 53 -14.84 4.81 -16.13
C CYS A 53 -13.63 4.90 -15.20
N GLU A 54 -13.86 4.80 -13.88
CA GLU A 54 -12.80 4.80 -12.88
C GLU A 54 -12.23 3.40 -12.69
N MET A 55 -10.91 3.29 -12.85
CA MET A 55 -10.14 2.09 -12.57
C MET A 55 -9.48 2.23 -11.21
N ILE A 56 -9.70 1.24 -10.33
CA ILE A 56 -9.23 1.26 -8.95
C ILE A 56 -8.31 0.07 -8.72
N PHE A 57 -7.08 0.36 -8.32
CA PHE A 57 -6.09 -0.63 -7.91
C PHE A 57 -5.60 -0.31 -6.50
N GLU A 58 -5.40 -1.34 -5.71
CA GLU A 58 -4.93 -1.27 -4.33
C GLU A 58 -3.56 -1.93 -4.22
N PHE A 59 -2.70 -1.37 -3.36
CA PHE A 59 -1.38 -1.88 -3.04
C PHE A 59 -1.16 -1.89 -1.52
N THR A 60 -0.96 -3.08 -0.96
CA THR A 60 -0.69 -3.32 0.46
C THR A 60 0.60 -4.12 0.59
N PRO A 61 1.77 -3.48 0.70
CA PRO A 61 3.04 -4.18 0.74
C PRO A 61 3.20 -4.99 2.02
N GLN A 62 3.82 -6.16 1.91
CA GLN A 62 4.20 -6.98 3.08
C GLN A 62 5.67 -6.78 3.47
N GLN A 63 6.48 -6.25 2.55
CA GLN A 63 7.92 -6.07 2.69
C GLN A 63 8.39 -4.77 2.01
N LEU A 64 9.61 -4.34 2.34
CA LEU A 64 10.21 -3.08 1.85
C LEU A 64 10.70 -3.16 0.40
N GLU A 65 10.67 -4.34 -0.21
CA GLU A 65 11.13 -4.55 -1.58
C GLU A 65 10.18 -3.96 -2.62
N LEU A 66 10.73 -3.70 -3.81
CA LEU A 66 9.93 -3.37 -4.99
C LEU A 66 9.05 -4.57 -5.34
N GLN A 67 7.77 -4.30 -5.55
CA GLN A 67 6.77 -5.30 -5.93
C GLN A 67 6.16 -4.89 -7.25
N GLU A 68 5.93 -5.87 -8.12
CA GLU A 68 5.23 -5.63 -9.38
C GLU A 68 4.18 -6.71 -9.62
N MET A 69 3.21 -6.35 -10.45
CA MET A 69 2.23 -7.29 -10.96
C MET A 69 1.70 -6.80 -12.31
N PHE A 70 1.38 -7.75 -13.18
CA PHE A 70 0.98 -7.50 -14.55
C PHE A 70 -0.49 -7.85 -14.74
N TRP A 71 -1.23 -7.04 -15.51
CA TRP A 71 -2.59 -7.35 -15.92
C TRP A 71 -2.81 -7.06 -17.39
N TYR A 72 -3.58 -7.92 -18.04
CA TYR A 72 -4.18 -7.58 -19.32
C TYR A 72 -5.46 -6.80 -19.11
N PHE A 73 -5.53 -5.61 -19.69
CA PHE A 73 -6.78 -4.92 -19.96
C PHE A 73 -7.35 -5.45 -21.27
N LYS A 74 -8.50 -6.10 -21.20
CA LYS A 74 -9.17 -6.70 -22.36
C LYS A 74 -10.49 -6.02 -22.65
N ILE A 75 -10.72 -5.73 -23.93
CA ILE A 75 -12.02 -5.32 -24.48
C ILE A 75 -12.40 -6.32 -25.57
N PRO A 76 -13.16 -7.38 -25.25
CA PRO A 76 -13.45 -8.46 -26.19
C PRO A 76 -14.13 -8.00 -27.47
N HIS A 77 -15.05 -7.03 -27.36
CA HIS A 77 -15.81 -6.47 -28.49
C HIS A 77 -14.90 -5.94 -29.61
N PHE A 78 -13.75 -5.37 -29.26
CA PHE A 78 -12.77 -4.82 -30.22
C PHE A 78 -11.51 -5.67 -30.35
N GLN A 79 -11.48 -6.87 -29.75
CA GLN A 79 -10.30 -7.74 -29.71
C GLN A 79 -9.03 -7.04 -29.16
N VAL A 80 -9.22 -6.05 -28.29
CA VAL A 80 -8.09 -5.34 -27.65
C VAL A 80 -7.63 -6.13 -26.44
N SER A 81 -6.31 -6.32 -26.34
CA SER A 81 -5.65 -6.87 -25.17
C SER A 81 -4.34 -6.14 -24.95
N GLN A 82 -4.28 -5.29 -23.92
CA GLN A 82 -3.10 -4.50 -23.58
C GLN A 82 -2.53 -4.92 -22.24
N LEU A 83 -1.23 -5.19 -22.18
CA LEU A 83 -0.52 -5.47 -20.93
C LEU A 83 -0.20 -4.17 -20.19
N PHE A 84 -0.48 -4.15 -18.89
CA PHE A 84 -0.10 -3.09 -17.96
C PHE A 84 0.75 -3.66 -16.84
N VAL A 85 1.75 -2.91 -16.40
CA VAL A 85 2.52 -3.19 -15.18
C VAL A 85 2.11 -2.20 -14.10
N PHE A 86 1.88 -2.71 -12.89
CA PHE A 86 1.72 -1.88 -11.70
C PHE A 86 2.90 -2.17 -10.78
N VAL A 87 3.66 -1.11 -10.49
CA VAL A 87 4.83 -1.17 -9.62
C VAL A 87 4.49 -0.51 -8.29
N GLY A 88 4.84 -1.19 -7.21
CA GLY A 88 4.68 -0.80 -5.82
C GLY A 88 6.05 -0.64 -5.17
N THR A 89 6.25 0.47 -4.48
CA THR A 89 7.47 0.76 -3.72
C THR A 89 7.08 1.05 -2.28
N THR A 90 7.91 0.60 -1.34
CA THR A 90 7.66 0.75 0.09
C THR A 90 8.88 1.37 0.73
N THR A 91 8.66 2.40 1.53
CA THR A 91 9.72 3.08 2.29
C THR A 91 9.43 2.96 3.77
N GLU A 92 10.47 2.86 4.59
CA GLU A 92 10.33 2.83 6.05
C GLU A 92 9.93 4.22 6.55
N PRO A 93 8.93 4.33 7.45
CA PRO A 93 8.56 5.61 8.04
C PRO A 93 9.68 6.10 8.96
N ARG A 94 9.97 7.40 8.94
CA ARG A 94 10.93 8.02 9.85
C ARG A 94 10.31 8.18 11.23
N VAL A 95 10.48 7.16 12.06
CA VAL A 95 10.07 7.19 13.46
C VAL A 95 11.30 6.96 14.34
N ALA A 96 11.44 7.70 15.43
CA ALA A 96 12.58 7.59 16.33
C ALA A 96 12.14 7.68 17.79
N LEU A 97 12.92 7.11 18.71
CA LEU A 97 12.76 7.41 20.14
C LEU A 97 13.44 8.75 20.46
N ASP A 98 12.88 9.49 21.41
CA ASP A 98 13.48 10.74 21.92
C ASP A 98 14.86 10.55 22.55
N ARG A 99 15.18 9.31 22.97
CA ARG A 99 16.46 8.92 23.54
C ARG A 99 16.81 7.47 23.21
N ALA A 100 18.10 7.19 23.05
CA ALA A 100 18.61 5.85 22.73
C ALA A 100 18.71 4.92 23.96
N SER A 101 18.75 5.47 25.17
CA SER A 101 18.86 4.70 26.40
C SER A 101 18.13 5.36 27.56
N VAL A 102 17.78 4.53 28.56
CA VAL A 102 17.10 4.97 29.78
C VAL A 102 17.96 4.56 30.97
N ASN A 103 18.39 5.55 31.76
CA ASN A 103 19.12 5.32 32.99
C ASN A 103 18.18 5.53 34.19
N PHE A 104 18.08 4.52 35.05
CA PHE A 104 17.28 4.58 36.28
C PHE A 104 18.10 5.00 37.51
N ASN A 105 19.42 5.20 37.35
CA ASN A 105 20.39 5.51 38.41
C ASN A 105 20.30 4.51 39.57
N THR A 106 20.77 4.91 40.76
CA THR A 106 20.67 4.10 41.98
C THR A 106 19.23 4.08 42.49
N LEU A 107 18.69 2.88 42.69
CA LEU A 107 17.34 2.66 43.21
C LEU A 107 17.38 1.98 44.58
N MET A 108 16.46 2.38 45.48
CA MET A 108 16.29 1.73 46.78
C MET A 108 15.54 0.40 46.61
N ILE A 109 15.99 -0.63 47.32
CA ILE A 109 15.36 -1.95 47.31
C ILE A 109 13.89 -1.84 47.71
N GLY A 110 13.00 -2.48 46.94
CA GLY A 110 11.56 -2.47 47.18
C GLY A 110 10.80 -1.30 46.56
N THR A 111 11.49 -0.33 45.94
CA THR A 111 10.82 0.80 45.26
C THR A 111 10.53 0.50 43.80
N LYS A 112 9.36 0.93 43.32
CA LYS A 112 9.00 0.91 41.90
C LYS A 112 9.29 2.29 41.30
N THR A 113 10.07 2.33 40.23
CA THR A 113 10.34 3.54 39.45
C THR A 113 9.88 3.33 38.01
N SER A 114 9.44 4.40 37.35
CA SER A 114 9.07 4.40 35.95
C SER A 114 9.74 5.57 35.24
N GLN A 115 10.13 5.33 33.99
CA GLN A 115 10.69 6.34 33.09
C GLN A 115 9.81 6.38 31.84
N SER A 116 9.61 7.58 31.30
CA SER A 116 8.85 7.78 30.06
C SER A 116 9.80 8.10 28.92
N ILE A 117 9.57 7.47 27.77
CA ILE A 117 10.21 7.78 26.50
C ILE A 117 9.13 8.15 25.50
N SER A 118 9.49 8.98 24.53
CA SER A 118 8.58 9.44 23.48
C SER A 118 8.94 8.82 22.14
N LEU A 119 7.94 8.33 21.41
CA LEU A 119 8.08 7.92 20.02
C LEU A 119 7.77 9.14 19.13
N ILE A 120 8.78 9.63 18.42
CA ILE A 120 8.74 10.81 17.58
C ILE A 120 8.51 10.37 16.14
N ASN A 121 7.35 10.71 15.59
CA ASN A 121 7.06 10.56 14.17
C ASN A 121 7.58 11.79 13.40
N GLN A 122 8.55 11.61 12.50
CA GLN A 122 9.13 12.66 11.66
C GLN A 122 8.54 12.68 10.26
N GLU A 123 7.38 12.06 10.07
CA GLU A 123 6.62 12.09 8.83
C GLU A 123 5.58 13.20 8.83
N LEU A 124 5.14 13.60 7.63
CA LEU A 124 4.09 14.61 7.45
C LEU A 124 2.68 14.07 7.75
N ILE A 125 2.56 12.77 7.96
CA ILE A 125 1.30 12.08 8.22
C ILE A 125 1.37 11.29 9.54
N PRO A 126 0.25 11.15 10.27
CA PRO A 126 0.21 10.35 11.49
C PRO A 126 0.29 8.85 11.18
N PHE A 127 0.93 8.10 12.08
CA PHE A 127 1.04 6.64 12.00
C PHE A 127 0.36 5.94 13.17
N ASN A 128 -0.30 4.84 12.87
CA ASN A 128 -0.65 3.84 13.89
C ASN A 128 0.60 3.01 14.16
N PHE A 129 0.90 2.79 15.44
CA PHE A 129 2.03 1.96 15.86
C PHE A 129 1.56 0.89 16.83
N VAL A 130 2.28 -0.23 16.83
CA VAL A 130 2.09 -1.34 17.77
C VAL A 130 3.45 -1.69 18.35
N LEU A 131 3.55 -1.69 19.67
CA LEU A 131 4.75 -2.14 20.37
C LEU A 131 4.62 -3.64 20.63
N ASP A 132 5.48 -4.44 20.02
CA ASP A 132 5.59 -5.87 20.29
C ASP A 132 6.66 -6.10 21.36
N LYS A 133 6.32 -6.83 22.44
CA LYS A 133 7.24 -7.12 23.55
C LYS A 133 8.36 -8.09 23.18
N THR A 134 8.23 -8.82 22.07
CA THR A 134 9.10 -9.96 21.74
C THR A 134 10.09 -9.70 20.62
N ARG A 135 10.03 -8.54 19.96
CA ARG A 135 10.93 -8.18 18.86
C ARG A 135 11.57 -6.82 19.13
N THR A 136 12.85 -6.69 18.81
CA THR A 136 13.50 -5.39 18.64
C THR A 136 12.61 -4.53 17.75
N ILE A 137 12.35 -3.28 18.14
CA ILE A 137 11.53 -2.34 17.39
C ILE A 137 12.18 -2.19 16.00
N LEU A 138 11.60 -2.86 15.00
CA LEU A 138 11.85 -2.58 13.59
C LEU A 138 10.74 -1.63 13.17
N ILE A 139 11.14 -0.45 12.72
CA ILE A 139 10.27 0.65 12.34
C ILE A 139 9.75 0.40 10.92
#